data_AF-A0A517WBL7-F1
#
_entry.id   AF-A0A517WBL7-F1
#
_cell.length_a   1.000
_cell.length_b   1.000
_cell.length_c   1.000
_cell.angle_alpha   90.00
_cell.angle_beta   90.00
_cell.angle_gamma   90.00
#
_symmetry.space_group_name_H-M   'P 1'
#
loop_
_entity.id
_entity.type
_entity.pdbx_description
1 polymer ?
#
loop_
_entity_poly.entity_id
_entity_poly.type
_entity_poly.pdbx_seq_one_letter_code
_entity_poly.pdbx_strand_id
1 'polypeptide(L)'
;MFGLQEYFHNLSDELYRPATIIFQCIKSRFDDLGICLTSDQISQLDSISKDVVEEGVLEINFNFESDQLKNAGFNNEEEIEPFIQQIFDELNEDIDAYLKELDQDTYETLTKIVDDIAPMVLESLKLNASEMLSNNRSADKEFTELIEAKWGNALNKLEMFLVISQEAVEYVNDEYGKSIDPEGDLILETLIRLHARACQISREIITLLRHGFADGAHARWRSLHEIAVVGIFLAEGNEELSERYVLHEDIESYKAALQYRKYSEELGLDEIDDQEFEEVKEIRDKLIDRFGKEFNGDYGWAAAALNNKRPNFSDIESAISLDHYRPYYKLASHNVHANAKGLFVKLGLREDSRDILLADSSDYGLTEPGHSMALSLGILTVQVLTHNSTVDLFVISKMIKQLSDELGDEFSEIEISENNN
;
A
#
# COMPACT_ATOMS: atom_id res chain seq x y z
N MET A 1 10.09 -12.33 20.33
CA MET A 1 9.97 -13.19 19.12
C MET A 1 11.26 -13.18 18.28
N PHE A 2 12.33 -12.48 18.66
CA PHE A 2 13.56 -12.39 17.87
C PHE A 2 14.74 -12.86 18.72
N GLY A 3 15.56 -13.75 18.15
CA GLY A 3 16.69 -14.42 18.83
C GLY A 3 16.99 -15.82 18.29
N LEU A 4 16.02 -16.46 17.64
CA LEU A 4 16.24 -17.77 16.99
C LEU A 4 17.28 -17.68 15.86
N GLN A 5 17.29 -16.58 15.12
CA GLN A 5 18.30 -16.34 14.07
C GLN A 5 19.71 -16.18 14.63
N GLU A 6 19.84 -15.51 15.77
CA GLU A 6 21.15 -15.30 16.43
C GLU A 6 21.68 -16.60 17.03
N TYR A 7 20.79 -17.39 17.66
CA TYR A 7 21.12 -18.74 18.13
C TYR A 7 21.50 -19.67 16.97
N PHE A 8 20.75 -19.63 15.86
CA PHE A 8 21.05 -20.44 14.67
C PHE A 8 22.39 -20.04 14.04
N HIS A 9 22.68 -18.74 13.91
CA HIS A 9 24.00 -18.28 13.44
C HIS A 9 25.13 -18.78 14.33
N ASN A 10 25.01 -18.67 15.66
CA ASN A 10 26.05 -19.14 16.57
C ASN A 10 26.29 -20.65 16.48
N LEU A 11 25.23 -21.44 16.31
CA LEU A 11 25.34 -22.89 16.12
C LEU A 11 25.96 -23.24 14.76
N SER A 12 25.56 -22.53 13.71
CA SER A 12 26.11 -22.67 12.36
C SER A 12 27.60 -22.33 12.34
N ASP A 13 28.00 -21.23 12.98
CA ASP A 13 29.40 -20.80 13.06
C ASP A 13 30.30 -21.78 13.83
N GLU A 14 29.72 -22.71 14.60
CA GLU A 14 30.44 -23.80 15.27
C GLU A 14 30.54 -25.06 14.38
N LEU A 15 29.47 -25.41 13.69
CA LEU A 15 29.38 -26.59 12.82
C LEU A 15 30.18 -26.44 11.52
N TYR A 16 30.18 -25.23 10.92
CA TYR A 16 30.87 -24.94 9.66
C TYR A 16 32.34 -24.50 9.86
N ARG A 17 32.93 -24.69 11.06
CA ARG A 17 34.34 -24.39 11.27
C ARG A 17 35.22 -25.36 10.47
N PRO A 18 36.23 -24.88 9.72
CA PRO A 18 37.11 -25.74 8.93
C PRO A 18 37.75 -26.88 9.74
N ALA A 19 38.24 -26.60 10.95
CA ALA A 19 38.84 -27.61 11.82
C ALA A 19 37.81 -28.67 12.28
N THR A 20 36.55 -28.27 12.52
CA THR A 20 35.47 -29.21 12.87
C THR A 20 35.15 -30.12 11.69
N ILE A 21 35.10 -29.59 10.47
CA ILE A 21 34.83 -30.36 9.25
C ILE A 21 35.95 -31.37 8.98
N ILE A 22 37.21 -30.92 9.03
CA ILE A 22 38.39 -31.78 8.85
C ILE A 22 38.42 -32.90 9.90
N PHE A 23 38.15 -32.54 11.16
CA PHE A 23 38.06 -33.51 12.26
C PHE A 23 37.02 -34.61 11.97
N GLN A 24 35.82 -34.23 11.53
CA GLN A 24 34.75 -35.18 11.25
C GLN A 24 35.07 -36.06 10.03
N CYS A 25 35.65 -35.50 8.97
CA CYS A 25 36.03 -36.25 7.76
C CYS A 25 37.08 -37.33 8.09
N ILE A 26 38.16 -36.95 8.79
CA ILE A 26 39.22 -37.88 9.19
C ILE A 26 38.68 -38.95 10.15
N LYS A 27 37.86 -38.54 11.12
CA LYS A 27 37.25 -39.48 12.07
C LYS A 27 36.35 -40.50 11.36
N SER A 28 35.52 -40.05 10.42
CA SER A 28 34.64 -40.93 9.63
C SER A 28 35.43 -42.01 8.89
N ARG A 29 36.58 -41.65 8.30
CA ARG A 29 37.46 -42.62 7.63
C ARG A 29 38.04 -43.67 8.58
N PHE A 30 38.42 -43.28 9.80
CA PHE A 30 38.84 -44.26 10.82
C PHE A 30 37.70 -45.18 11.25
N ASP A 31 36.49 -44.63 11.38
CA ASP A 31 35.30 -45.42 11.70
C ASP A 31 34.97 -46.43 10.56
N ASP A 32 35.11 -46.04 9.28
CA ASP A 32 34.93 -46.92 8.11
C ASP A 32 35.97 -48.05 8.05
N LEU A 33 37.17 -47.81 8.56
CA LEU A 33 38.22 -48.82 8.73
C LEU A 33 37.98 -49.72 9.94
N GLY A 34 36.93 -49.48 10.74
CA GLY A 34 36.62 -50.23 11.95
C GLY A 34 37.49 -49.85 13.16
N ILE A 35 38.13 -48.69 13.13
CA ILE A 35 39.04 -48.20 14.16
C ILE A 35 38.35 -47.13 15.00
N CYS A 36 37.82 -47.56 16.15
CA CYS A 36 37.30 -46.63 17.15
C CYS A 36 38.47 -45.92 17.86
N LEU A 37 38.64 -44.62 17.62
CA LEU A 37 39.69 -43.82 18.27
C LEU A 37 39.48 -43.73 19.80
N THR A 38 40.56 -43.82 20.56
CA THR A 38 40.55 -43.60 22.02
C THR A 38 40.37 -42.13 22.38
N SER A 39 40.05 -41.82 23.64
CA SER A 39 39.94 -40.42 24.11
C SER A 39 41.23 -39.61 23.91
N ASP A 40 42.38 -40.27 24.00
CA ASP A 40 43.68 -39.63 23.76
C ASP A 40 43.89 -39.37 22.26
N GLN A 41 43.56 -40.33 21.39
CA GLN A 41 43.64 -40.17 19.93
C GLN A 41 42.65 -39.12 19.41
N ILE A 42 41.45 -39.02 19.99
CA ILE A 42 40.48 -37.97 19.69
C ILE A 42 41.04 -36.58 20.03
N SER A 43 41.71 -36.45 21.18
CA SER A 43 42.34 -35.19 21.58
C SER A 43 43.50 -34.82 20.65
N GLN A 44 44.25 -35.81 20.16
CA GLN A 44 45.28 -35.61 19.15
C GLN A 44 44.68 -35.19 17.81
N LEU A 45 43.58 -35.81 17.38
CA LEU A 45 42.88 -35.46 16.14
C LEU A 45 42.36 -34.01 16.15
N ASP A 46 41.89 -33.52 17.29
CA ASP A 46 41.46 -32.12 17.44
C ASP A 46 42.63 -31.13 17.24
N SER A 47 43.82 -31.45 17.74
CA SER A 47 45.04 -30.66 17.48
C SER A 47 45.41 -30.70 16.00
N ILE A 48 45.48 -31.91 15.43
CA ILE A 48 45.83 -32.13 14.02
C ILE A 48 44.88 -31.35 13.11
N SER A 49 43.58 -31.36 13.39
CA SER A 49 42.59 -30.68 12.55
C SER A 49 42.73 -29.15 12.57
N LYS A 50 43.25 -28.58 13.66
CA LYS A 50 43.59 -27.15 13.76
C LYS A 50 44.88 -26.85 13.01
N ASP A 51 45.90 -27.69 13.19
CA ASP A 51 47.21 -27.54 12.53
C ASP A 51 47.07 -27.63 11.00
N VAL A 52 46.17 -28.47 10.48
CA VAL A 52 45.86 -28.54 9.05
C VAL A 52 45.30 -27.22 8.51
N VAL A 53 44.46 -26.53 9.28
CA VAL A 53 43.88 -25.25 8.88
C VAL A 53 44.91 -24.13 8.93
N GLU A 54 45.78 -24.13 9.94
CA GLU A 54 46.75 -23.06 10.19
C GLU A 54 48.03 -23.20 9.35
N GLU A 55 48.52 -24.43 9.20
CA GLU A 55 49.84 -24.74 8.62
C GLU A 55 49.74 -25.48 7.28
N GLY A 56 48.57 -26.01 6.92
CA GLY A 56 48.38 -26.78 5.69
C GLY A 56 49.06 -28.15 5.69
N VAL A 57 49.49 -28.62 6.86
CA VAL A 57 50.18 -29.89 7.05
C VAL A 57 49.23 -30.83 7.79
N LEU A 58 48.93 -31.95 7.15
CA LEU A 58 48.31 -33.09 7.83
C LEU A 58 49.46 -34.04 8.18
N GLU A 59 49.53 -34.50 9.43
CA GLU A 59 50.38 -35.60 9.87
C GLU A 59 49.63 -36.40 10.94
N ILE A 60 49.34 -37.68 10.68
CA ILE A 60 48.59 -38.53 11.60
C ILE A 60 49.54 -39.58 12.20
N ASN A 61 49.97 -39.33 13.43
CA ASN A 61 50.89 -40.20 14.17
C ASN A 61 50.19 -40.80 15.40
N PHE A 62 49.18 -41.64 15.17
CA PHE A 62 48.50 -42.37 16.24
C PHE A 62 49.29 -43.64 16.60
N ASN A 63 49.39 -43.91 17.89
CA ASN A 63 49.84 -45.20 18.40
C ASN A 63 48.61 -46.10 18.53
N PHE A 64 48.49 -47.11 17.69
CA PHE A 64 47.30 -47.97 17.65
C PHE A 64 47.46 -49.15 18.59
N GLU A 65 46.47 -49.36 19.46
CA GLU A 65 46.49 -50.52 20.33
C GLU A 65 46.31 -51.81 19.51
N SER A 66 46.97 -52.90 19.92
CA SER A 66 46.90 -54.19 19.21
C SER A 66 45.47 -54.73 19.07
N ASP A 67 44.56 -54.34 19.96
CA ASP A 67 43.16 -54.71 19.89
C ASP A 67 42.38 -53.84 18.89
N GLN A 68 42.71 -52.55 18.73
CA GLN A 68 42.14 -51.68 17.68
C GLN A 68 42.47 -52.23 16.28
N LEU A 69 43.74 -52.58 16.06
CA LEU A 69 44.21 -53.14 14.79
C LEU A 69 43.54 -54.48 14.47
N LYS A 70 43.51 -55.41 15.43
CA LYS A 70 42.87 -56.72 15.24
C LYS A 70 41.36 -56.61 14.98
N ASN A 71 40.67 -55.70 15.65
CA ASN A 71 39.24 -55.48 15.45
C ASN A 71 38.94 -54.90 14.06
N ALA A 72 39.85 -54.08 13.54
CA ALA A 72 39.83 -53.55 12.18
C ALA A 72 40.38 -54.54 11.11
N GLY A 73 40.89 -55.70 11.53
CA GLY A 73 41.40 -56.75 10.63
C GLY A 73 42.87 -56.62 10.23
N PHE A 74 43.63 -55.72 10.87
CA PHE A 74 45.06 -55.50 10.64
C PHE A 74 45.92 -56.29 11.65
N ASN A 75 47.04 -56.85 11.18
CA ASN A 75 47.94 -57.63 12.03
C ASN A 75 49.06 -56.79 12.67
N ASN A 76 49.37 -55.62 12.09
CA ASN A 76 50.42 -54.71 12.53
C ASN A 76 50.20 -53.29 11.96
N GLU A 77 50.97 -52.31 12.43
CA GLU A 77 50.91 -50.92 11.97
C GLU A 77 51.41 -50.72 10.53
N GLU A 78 52.26 -51.61 9.97
CA GLU A 78 52.68 -51.48 8.56
C GLU A 78 51.52 -51.74 7.59
N GLU A 79 50.52 -52.54 8.00
CA GLU A 79 49.33 -52.84 7.20
C GLU A 79 48.32 -51.68 7.15
N ILE A 80 48.35 -50.75 8.11
CA ILE A 80 47.43 -49.60 8.18
C ILE A 80 48.00 -48.34 7.51
N GLU A 81 49.32 -48.21 7.43
CA GLU A 81 50.03 -47.04 6.89
C GLU A 81 49.58 -46.63 5.47
N PRO A 82 49.31 -47.56 4.52
CA PRO A 82 48.77 -47.20 3.19
C PRO A 82 47.36 -46.61 3.24
N PHE A 83 46.53 -47.06 4.18
CA PHE A 83 45.17 -46.53 4.37
C PHE A 83 45.21 -45.15 5.02
N ILE A 84 46.14 -44.93 5.95
CA ILE A 84 46.41 -43.61 6.51
C ILE A 84 46.81 -42.66 5.37
N GLN A 85 47.71 -43.07 4.47
CA GLN A 85 48.08 -42.26 3.29
C GLN A 85 46.88 -41.94 2.38
N GLN A 86 45.98 -42.91 2.18
CA GLN A 86 44.77 -42.70 1.38
C GLN A 86 43.83 -41.66 1.98
N ILE A 87 43.74 -41.56 3.31
CA ILE A 87 42.97 -40.50 3.98
C ILE A 87 43.48 -39.11 3.59
N PHE A 88 44.79 -38.91 3.40
CA PHE A 88 45.34 -37.63 2.93
C PHE A 88 44.93 -37.30 1.50
N ASP A 89 45.03 -38.30 0.62
CA ASP A 89 44.83 -38.11 -0.81
C ASP A 89 43.36 -37.78 -1.13
N GLU A 90 42.42 -38.33 -0.35
CA GLU A 90 40.97 -38.18 -0.55
C GLU A 90 40.32 -37.10 0.34
N LEU A 91 41.04 -36.52 1.32
CA LEU A 91 40.46 -35.61 2.31
C LEU A 91 39.70 -34.42 1.70
N ASN A 92 40.21 -33.84 0.61
CA ASN A 92 39.52 -32.72 -0.05
C ASN A 92 38.18 -33.13 -0.68
N GLU A 93 38.11 -34.33 -1.27
CA GLU A 93 36.86 -34.85 -1.83
C GLU A 93 35.87 -35.18 -0.72
N ASP A 94 36.36 -35.67 0.43
CA ASP A 94 35.56 -35.94 1.62
C ASP A 94 34.99 -34.67 2.25
N ILE A 95 35.80 -33.61 2.35
CA ILE A 95 35.34 -32.30 2.82
C ILE A 95 34.22 -31.77 1.91
N ASP A 96 34.39 -31.84 0.59
CA ASP A 96 33.38 -31.39 -0.38
C ASP A 96 32.09 -32.22 -0.30
N ALA A 97 32.19 -33.53 -0.07
CA ALA A 97 31.04 -34.42 0.09
C ALA A 97 30.32 -34.15 1.42
N TYR A 98 31.07 -34.04 2.52
CA TYR A 98 30.55 -33.76 3.86
C TYR A 98 29.83 -32.41 3.91
N LEU A 99 30.40 -31.37 3.29
CA LEU A 99 29.75 -30.06 3.20
C LEU A 99 28.41 -30.11 2.47
N LYS A 100 28.32 -30.85 1.36
CA LYS A 100 27.05 -31.00 0.62
C LYS A 100 25.99 -31.74 1.42
N GLU A 101 26.40 -32.79 2.13
CA GLU A 101 25.50 -33.56 3.00
C GLU A 101 25.04 -32.71 4.18
N LEU A 102 25.95 -32.00 4.84
CA LEU A 102 25.65 -31.08 5.93
C LEU A 102 24.69 -29.96 5.49
N ASP A 103 24.90 -29.36 4.32
CA ASP A 103 24.02 -28.34 3.74
C ASP A 103 22.61 -28.90 3.52
N GLN A 104 22.51 -30.09 2.92
CA GLN A 104 21.22 -30.75 2.64
C GLN A 104 20.49 -31.10 3.94
N ASP A 105 21.17 -31.71 4.90
CA ASP A 105 20.60 -32.08 6.19
C ASP A 105 20.17 -30.85 7.00
N THR A 106 20.96 -29.78 6.95
CA THR A 106 20.62 -28.50 7.59
C THR A 106 19.36 -27.91 6.95
N TYR A 107 19.28 -27.91 5.62
CA TYR A 107 18.11 -27.42 4.89
C TYR A 107 16.85 -28.24 5.20
N GLU A 108 16.92 -29.57 5.14
CA GLU A 108 15.79 -30.44 5.44
C GLU A 108 15.31 -30.30 6.89
N THR A 109 16.25 -30.17 7.83
CA THR A 109 15.95 -29.97 9.26
C THR A 109 15.31 -28.60 9.49
N LEU A 110 15.87 -27.53 8.93
CA LEU A 110 15.28 -26.19 9.00
C LEU A 110 13.88 -26.15 8.40
N THR A 111 13.68 -26.78 7.25
CA THR A 111 12.36 -26.85 6.60
C THR A 111 11.35 -27.51 7.53
N LYS A 112 11.67 -28.67 8.13
CA LYS A 112 10.80 -29.34 9.10
C LYS A 112 10.50 -28.47 10.33
N ILE A 113 11.52 -27.81 10.88
CA ILE A 113 11.35 -26.91 12.03
C ILE A 113 10.41 -25.75 11.69
N VAL A 114 10.55 -25.14 10.51
CA VAL A 114 9.67 -24.05 10.07
C VAL A 114 8.24 -24.57 9.86
N ASP A 115 8.08 -25.73 9.22
CA ASP A 115 6.78 -26.36 8.97
C ASP A 115 6.04 -26.75 10.26
N ASP A 116 6.78 -27.11 11.32
CA ASP A 116 6.19 -27.44 12.63
C ASP A 116 5.91 -26.18 13.46
N ILE A 117 6.84 -25.22 13.50
CA ILE A 117 6.73 -24.02 14.34
C ILE A 117 5.71 -23.02 13.78
N ALA A 118 5.67 -22.82 12.45
CA ALA A 118 4.79 -21.80 11.86
C ALA A 118 3.30 -22.03 12.19
N PRO A 119 2.73 -23.24 12.06
CA PRO A 119 1.36 -23.52 12.50
C PRO A 119 1.16 -23.33 14.01
N MET A 120 2.14 -23.69 14.84
CA MET A 120 2.05 -23.51 16.29
C MET A 120 2.01 -22.03 16.68
N VAL A 121 2.85 -21.20 16.06
CA VAL A 121 2.85 -19.74 16.25
C VAL A 121 1.53 -19.15 15.76
N LEU A 122 1.03 -19.58 14.60
CA LEU A 122 -0.24 -19.12 14.06
C LEU A 122 -1.42 -19.47 14.98
N GLU A 123 -1.49 -20.69 15.49
CA GLU A 123 -2.54 -21.10 16.44
C GLU A 123 -2.43 -20.31 17.75
N SER A 124 -1.22 -20.05 18.25
CA SER A 124 -1.03 -19.16 19.40
C SER A 124 -1.53 -17.74 19.13
N LEU A 125 -1.25 -17.17 17.95
CA LEU A 125 -1.76 -15.85 17.56
C LEU A 125 -3.29 -15.85 17.47
N LYS A 126 -3.90 -16.88 16.91
CA LYS A 126 -5.37 -17.01 16.84
C LYS A 126 -6.01 -17.13 18.22
N LEU A 127 -5.42 -17.91 19.13
CA LEU A 127 -5.90 -18.07 20.51
C LEU A 127 -5.88 -16.74 21.27
N ASN A 128 -4.85 -15.92 21.04
CA ASN A 128 -4.68 -14.62 21.70
C ASN A 128 -5.24 -13.44 20.88
N ALA A 129 -5.83 -13.69 19.70
CA ALA A 129 -6.28 -12.64 18.79
C ALA A 129 -7.36 -11.76 19.42
N SER A 130 -8.25 -12.33 20.24
CA SER A 130 -9.32 -11.57 20.90
C SER A 130 -8.78 -10.50 21.83
N GLU A 131 -7.76 -10.81 22.63
CA GLU A 131 -7.10 -9.88 23.53
C GLU A 131 -6.31 -8.81 22.75
N MET A 132 -5.48 -9.24 21.79
CA MET A 132 -4.71 -8.33 20.92
C MET A 132 -5.64 -7.33 20.21
N LEU A 133 -6.72 -7.80 19.59
CA LEU A 133 -7.69 -6.95 18.89
C LEU A 133 -8.47 -6.06 19.86
N SER A 134 -8.77 -6.53 21.08
CA SER A 134 -9.41 -5.70 22.10
C SER A 134 -8.51 -4.55 22.54
N ASN A 135 -7.23 -4.82 22.77
CA ASN A 135 -6.26 -3.81 23.16
C ASN A 135 -6.09 -2.75 22.06
N ASN A 136 -5.98 -3.19 20.79
CA ASN A 136 -5.91 -2.25 19.66
C ASN A 136 -7.17 -1.37 19.58
N ARG A 137 -8.37 -1.95 19.66
CA ARG A 137 -9.62 -1.16 19.62
C ARG A 137 -9.75 -0.18 20.78
N SER A 138 -9.24 -0.53 21.96
CA SER A 138 -9.19 0.39 23.10
C SER A 138 -8.24 1.56 22.82
N ALA A 139 -7.04 1.29 22.28
CA ALA A 139 -6.11 2.33 21.88
C ALA A 139 -6.69 3.25 20.78
N ASP A 140 -7.37 2.68 19.77
CA ASP A 140 -8.04 3.44 18.71
C ASP A 140 -9.12 4.37 19.29
N LYS A 141 -9.86 3.90 20.29
CA LYS A 141 -10.90 4.68 20.96
C LYS A 141 -10.30 5.84 21.75
N GLU A 142 -9.27 5.57 22.54
CA GLU A 142 -8.54 6.62 23.30
C GLU A 142 -7.96 7.68 22.35
N PHE A 143 -7.43 7.24 21.21
CA PHE A 143 -6.92 8.15 20.19
C PHE A 143 -8.03 8.98 19.53
N THR A 144 -9.18 8.39 19.23
CA THR A 144 -10.33 9.13 18.70
C THR A 144 -10.84 10.18 19.71
N GLU A 145 -10.80 9.88 21.01
CA GLU A 145 -11.13 10.85 22.06
C GLU A 145 -10.11 12.01 22.10
N LEU A 146 -8.82 11.75 21.84
CA LEU A 146 -7.80 12.79 21.66
C LEU A 146 -8.10 13.69 20.45
N ILE A 147 -8.44 13.09 19.30
CA ILE A 147 -8.85 13.83 18.11
C ILE A 147 -10.08 14.70 18.41
N GLU A 148 -11.10 14.17 19.06
CA GLU A 148 -12.31 14.93 19.40
C GLU A 148 -12.00 16.06 20.39
N ALA A 149 -11.13 15.83 21.38
CA ALA A 149 -10.70 16.88 22.31
C ALA A 149 -9.97 18.04 21.61
N LYS A 150 -9.18 17.73 20.58
CA LYS A 150 -8.35 18.70 19.86
C LYS A 150 -9.07 19.39 18.70
N TRP A 151 -9.74 18.61 17.87
CA TRP A 151 -10.33 19.04 16.59
C TRP A 151 -11.87 18.99 16.58
N GLY A 152 -12.51 18.49 17.64
CA GLY A 152 -13.95 18.21 17.66
C GLY A 152 -14.82 19.42 17.28
N ASN A 153 -14.49 20.63 17.74
CA ASN A 153 -15.26 21.82 17.39
C ASN A 153 -15.23 22.11 15.87
N ALA A 154 -14.04 22.09 15.27
CA ALA A 154 -13.84 22.29 13.83
C ALA A 154 -14.51 21.17 13.02
N LEU A 155 -14.38 19.91 13.46
CA LEU A 155 -14.99 18.75 12.82
C LEU A 155 -16.53 18.77 12.90
N ASN A 156 -17.10 19.18 14.04
CA ASN A 156 -18.54 19.34 14.21
C ASN A 156 -19.08 20.47 13.32
N LYS A 157 -18.34 21.57 13.18
CA LYS A 157 -18.69 22.65 12.26
C LYS A 157 -18.59 22.20 10.79
N LEU A 158 -17.59 21.40 10.43
CA LEU A 158 -17.43 20.84 9.09
C LEU A 158 -18.56 19.86 8.73
N GLU A 159 -19.00 19.07 9.70
CA GLU A 159 -20.16 18.19 9.56
C GLU A 159 -21.47 18.97 9.42
N MET A 160 -21.66 20.04 10.20
CA MET A 160 -22.78 20.96 10.04
C MET A 160 -22.79 21.60 8.65
N PHE A 161 -21.63 22.01 8.13
CA PHE A 161 -21.49 22.55 6.78
C PHE A 161 -21.94 21.55 5.71
N LEU A 162 -21.55 20.27 5.85
CA LEU A 162 -22.00 19.20 4.95
C LEU A 162 -23.53 19.05 5.01
N VAL A 163 -24.13 18.99 6.19
CA VAL A 163 -25.59 18.85 6.37
C VAL A 163 -26.34 20.00 5.70
N ILE A 164 -25.93 21.25 5.97
CA ILE A 164 -26.55 22.44 5.36
C ILE A 164 -26.44 22.39 3.84
N SER A 165 -25.28 22.00 3.31
CA SER A 165 -25.05 21.90 1.87
C SER A 165 -25.94 20.84 1.21
N GLN A 166 -26.14 19.71 1.89
CA GLN A 166 -27.03 18.63 1.45
C GLN A 166 -28.49 19.08 1.42
N GLU A 167 -28.99 19.64 2.53
CA GLU A 167 -30.38 20.09 2.65
C GLU A 167 -30.71 21.20 1.65
N ALA A 168 -29.76 22.12 1.41
CA ALA A 168 -29.94 23.20 0.44
C ALA A 168 -30.12 22.67 -1.00
N VAL A 169 -29.35 21.66 -1.40
CA VAL A 169 -29.47 21.05 -2.74
C VAL A 169 -30.66 20.09 -2.83
N GLU A 170 -31.00 19.40 -1.74
CA GLU A 170 -32.22 18.60 -1.67
C GLU A 170 -33.46 19.47 -1.92
N TYR A 171 -33.52 20.66 -1.31
CA TYR A 171 -34.57 21.64 -1.59
C TYR A 171 -34.64 22.03 -3.07
N VAL A 172 -33.48 22.33 -3.71
CA VAL A 172 -33.44 22.63 -5.15
C VAL A 172 -33.93 21.45 -5.98
N ASN A 173 -33.52 20.23 -5.64
CA ASN A 173 -33.94 19.03 -6.35
C ASN A 173 -35.44 18.76 -6.19
N ASP A 174 -36.02 19.02 -5.03
CA ASP A 174 -37.45 18.83 -4.79
C ASP A 174 -38.32 19.85 -5.52
N GLU A 175 -37.89 21.12 -5.55
CA GLU A 175 -38.62 22.22 -6.17
C GLU A 175 -38.44 22.28 -7.69
N TYR A 176 -37.22 22.03 -8.18
CA TYR A 176 -36.84 22.23 -9.58
C TYR A 176 -36.44 20.93 -10.29
N GLY A 177 -36.14 19.85 -9.57
CA GLY A 177 -35.69 18.56 -10.14
C GLY A 177 -36.81 17.62 -10.58
N LYS A 178 -38.09 17.94 -10.33
CA LYS A 178 -39.23 17.02 -10.56
C LYS A 178 -39.89 17.07 -11.94
N SER A 179 -39.40 17.85 -12.89
CA SER A 179 -39.85 17.70 -14.28
C SER A 179 -38.89 16.79 -15.04
N ILE A 180 -39.16 15.49 -15.02
CA ILE A 180 -38.81 14.56 -16.12
C ILE A 180 -39.66 14.99 -17.32
N ASP A 181 -39.35 16.17 -17.84
CA ASP A 181 -39.79 16.66 -19.12
C ASP A 181 -38.64 16.36 -20.09
N PRO A 182 -38.89 15.81 -21.28
CA PRO A 182 -37.87 15.71 -22.33
C PRO A 182 -37.22 17.05 -22.74
N GLU A 183 -37.67 18.19 -22.21
CA GLU A 183 -37.05 19.53 -22.28
C GLU A 183 -36.36 19.98 -20.96
N GLY A 184 -36.05 19.05 -20.05
CA GLY A 184 -35.48 19.34 -18.72
C GLY A 184 -34.05 19.93 -18.74
N ASP A 185 -33.73 20.67 -17.68
CA ASP A 185 -32.44 21.36 -17.52
C ASP A 185 -31.31 20.37 -17.20
N LEU A 186 -30.65 19.87 -18.26
CA LEU A 186 -29.59 18.87 -18.17
C LEU A 186 -28.39 19.34 -17.34
N ILE A 187 -28.11 20.65 -17.34
CA ILE A 187 -27.05 21.24 -16.53
C ILE A 187 -27.40 21.03 -15.05
N LEU A 188 -28.59 21.45 -14.63
CA LEU A 188 -29.03 21.29 -13.24
C LEU A 188 -29.06 19.82 -12.80
N GLU A 189 -29.58 18.93 -13.64
CA GLU A 189 -29.59 17.50 -13.33
C GLU A 189 -28.17 16.96 -13.10
N THR A 190 -27.24 17.29 -13.99
CA THR A 190 -25.86 16.85 -13.89
C THR A 190 -25.18 17.42 -12.64
N LEU A 191 -25.42 18.70 -12.33
CA LEU A 191 -24.89 19.35 -11.12
C LEU A 191 -25.40 18.70 -9.83
N ILE A 192 -26.70 18.36 -9.74
CA ILE A 192 -27.27 17.67 -8.58
C ILE A 192 -26.62 16.29 -8.39
N ARG A 193 -26.41 15.53 -9.48
CA ARG A 193 -25.73 14.22 -9.43
C ARG A 193 -24.27 14.35 -8.98
N LEU A 194 -23.54 15.34 -9.48
CA LEU A 194 -22.17 15.64 -9.06
C LEU A 194 -22.13 16.06 -7.59
N HIS A 195 -23.08 16.88 -7.15
CA HIS A 195 -23.19 17.33 -5.75
C HIS A 195 -23.48 16.17 -4.80
N ALA A 196 -24.39 15.25 -5.15
CA ALA A 196 -24.66 14.06 -4.35
C ALA A 196 -23.37 13.22 -4.13
N ARG A 197 -22.57 13.03 -5.20
CA ARG A 197 -21.26 12.36 -5.10
C ARG A 197 -20.27 13.16 -4.26
N ALA A 198 -20.26 14.49 -4.38
CA ALA A 198 -19.42 15.38 -3.57
C ALA A 198 -19.74 15.26 -2.07
N CYS A 199 -21.02 15.17 -1.70
CA CYS A 199 -21.45 14.97 -0.33
C CYS A 199 -21.02 13.60 0.23
N GLN A 200 -21.06 12.54 -0.58
CA GLN A 200 -20.55 11.23 -0.18
C GLN A 200 -19.06 11.28 0.13
N ILE A 201 -18.24 11.84 -0.77
CA ILE A 201 -16.80 11.98 -0.55
C ILE A 201 -16.50 12.89 0.65
N SER A 202 -17.28 13.94 0.83
CA SER A 202 -17.19 14.81 2.01
C SER A 202 -17.41 14.06 3.32
N ARG A 203 -18.36 13.11 3.35
CA ARG A 203 -18.56 12.21 4.51
C ARG A 203 -17.37 11.28 4.73
N GLU A 204 -16.77 10.75 3.66
CA GLU A 204 -15.54 9.95 3.74
C GLU A 204 -14.38 10.77 4.33
N ILE A 205 -14.21 12.02 3.89
CA ILE A 205 -13.20 12.95 4.42
C ILE A 205 -13.41 13.16 5.92
N ILE A 206 -14.61 13.56 6.37
CA ILE A 206 -14.90 13.75 7.80
C ILE A 206 -14.60 12.47 8.60
N THR A 207 -14.96 11.30 8.06
CA THR A 207 -14.73 10.01 8.71
C THR A 207 -13.24 9.75 8.92
N LEU A 208 -12.42 10.00 7.90
CA LEU A 208 -10.96 9.86 7.96
C LEU A 208 -10.33 10.87 8.93
N LEU A 209 -10.79 12.12 8.91
CA LEU A 209 -10.29 13.14 9.84
C LEU A 209 -10.61 12.82 11.30
N ARG A 210 -11.82 12.30 11.59
CA ARG A 210 -12.20 11.86 12.95
C ARG A 210 -11.35 10.71 13.49
N HIS A 211 -10.64 9.99 12.63
CA HIS A 211 -9.69 8.93 13.01
C HIS A 211 -8.22 9.32 12.74
N GLY A 212 -7.92 10.61 12.53
CA GLY A 212 -6.54 11.08 12.37
C GLY A 212 -5.85 10.69 11.06
N PHE A 213 -6.59 10.35 10.01
CA PHE A 213 -6.04 9.98 8.71
C PHE A 213 -6.01 11.17 7.73
N ALA A 214 -5.25 12.22 8.07
CA ALA A 214 -5.12 13.44 7.28
C ALA A 214 -4.70 13.20 5.81
N ASP A 215 -3.69 12.36 5.59
CA ASP A 215 -3.19 12.04 4.25
C ASP A 215 -4.23 11.32 3.39
N GLY A 216 -5.00 10.40 3.99
CA GLY A 216 -6.11 9.70 3.34
C GLY A 216 -7.27 10.65 3.06
N ALA A 217 -7.60 11.54 3.99
CA ALA A 217 -8.62 12.57 3.82
C ALA A 217 -8.26 13.53 2.67
N HIS A 218 -7.00 13.94 2.57
CA HIS A 218 -6.52 14.80 1.49
C HIS A 218 -6.57 14.09 0.13
N ALA A 219 -6.25 12.79 0.10
CA ALA A 219 -6.44 11.97 -1.10
C ALA A 219 -7.91 11.91 -1.55
N ARG A 220 -8.87 11.88 -0.61
CA ARG A 220 -10.32 11.97 -0.92
C ARG A 220 -10.72 13.37 -1.37
N TRP A 221 -10.14 14.40 -0.77
CA TRP A 221 -10.32 15.78 -1.23
C TRP A 221 -9.91 15.95 -2.71
N ARG A 222 -8.86 15.27 -3.19
CA ARG A 222 -8.51 15.29 -4.63
C ARG A 222 -9.72 14.95 -5.52
N SER A 223 -10.43 13.88 -5.21
CA SER A 223 -11.62 13.47 -5.96
C SER A 223 -12.76 14.46 -5.82
N LEU A 224 -12.94 15.05 -4.63
CA LEU A 224 -13.92 16.12 -4.40
C LEU A 224 -13.61 17.37 -5.24
N HIS A 225 -12.34 17.76 -5.32
CA HIS A 225 -11.88 18.87 -6.15
C HIS A 225 -12.11 18.62 -7.63
N GLU A 226 -11.82 17.40 -8.13
CA GLU A 226 -12.13 17.02 -9.52
C GLU A 226 -13.62 17.15 -9.83
N ILE A 227 -14.49 16.71 -8.92
CA ILE A 227 -15.95 16.84 -9.06
C ILE A 227 -16.37 18.32 -9.05
N ALA A 228 -15.82 19.12 -8.14
CA ALA A 228 -16.13 20.55 -8.06
C ALA A 228 -15.70 21.28 -9.34
N VAL A 229 -14.49 21.02 -9.85
CA VAL A 229 -13.97 21.59 -11.11
C VAL A 229 -14.87 21.23 -12.29
N VAL A 230 -15.24 19.94 -12.43
CA VAL A 230 -16.15 19.52 -13.49
C VAL A 230 -17.51 20.18 -13.33
N GLY A 231 -18.07 20.22 -12.13
CA GLY A 231 -19.37 20.85 -11.88
C GLY A 231 -19.38 22.33 -12.25
N ILE A 232 -18.38 23.10 -11.84
CA ILE A 232 -18.27 24.53 -12.21
C ILE A 232 -18.14 24.69 -13.73
N PHE A 233 -17.32 23.86 -14.38
CA PHE A 233 -17.13 23.93 -15.83
C PHE A 233 -18.42 23.64 -16.60
N LEU A 234 -19.26 22.73 -16.11
CA LEU A 234 -20.57 22.46 -16.69
C LEU A 234 -21.58 23.58 -16.39
N ALA A 235 -21.54 24.15 -15.19
CA ALA A 235 -22.41 25.27 -14.79
C ALA A 235 -22.16 26.54 -15.63
N GLU A 236 -20.89 26.81 -15.97
CA GLU A 236 -20.51 27.94 -16.85
C GLU A 236 -20.69 27.64 -18.34
N GLY A 237 -20.96 26.36 -18.67
CA GLY A 237 -21.08 25.86 -20.02
C GLY A 237 -22.45 26.04 -20.66
N ASN A 238 -22.64 25.40 -21.81
CA ASN A 238 -23.93 25.28 -22.46
C ASN A 238 -24.48 23.85 -22.32
N GLU A 239 -25.73 23.66 -22.73
CA GLU A 239 -26.41 22.37 -22.62
C GLU A 239 -25.73 21.26 -23.44
N GLU A 240 -25.14 21.60 -24.61
CA GLU A 240 -24.36 20.65 -25.42
C GLU A 240 -23.12 20.13 -24.66
N LEU A 241 -22.46 20.97 -23.85
CA LEU A 241 -21.33 20.54 -23.04
C LEU A 241 -21.75 19.50 -21.99
N SER A 242 -22.88 19.74 -21.31
CA SER A 242 -23.44 18.79 -20.33
C SER A 242 -23.92 17.50 -21.01
N GLU A 243 -24.52 17.59 -22.20
CA GLU A 243 -24.87 16.42 -23.01
C GLU A 243 -23.63 15.60 -23.37
N ARG A 244 -22.58 16.25 -23.86
CA ARG A 244 -21.30 15.60 -24.16
C ARG A 244 -20.70 14.94 -22.94
N TYR A 245 -20.78 15.56 -21.76
CA TYR A 245 -20.28 14.98 -20.50
C TYR A 245 -21.06 13.72 -20.11
N VAL A 246 -22.39 13.77 -20.15
CA VAL A 246 -23.25 12.62 -19.79
C VAL A 246 -23.06 11.46 -20.77
N LEU A 247 -23.06 11.73 -22.08
CA LEU A 247 -22.85 10.71 -23.12
C LEU A 247 -21.40 10.19 -23.17
N HIS A 248 -20.47 10.79 -22.43
CA HIS A 248 -19.11 10.28 -22.35
C HIS A 248 -19.02 8.98 -21.53
N GLU A 249 -20.04 8.68 -20.72
CA GLU A 249 -20.16 7.39 -20.03
C GLU A 249 -20.05 6.21 -21.00
N ASP A 250 -20.67 6.28 -22.17
CA ASP A 250 -20.61 5.23 -23.19
C ASP A 250 -19.18 5.02 -23.75
N ILE A 251 -18.36 6.08 -23.79
CA ILE A 251 -16.95 6.00 -24.19
C ILE A 251 -16.15 5.25 -23.12
N GLU A 252 -16.38 5.57 -21.85
CA GLU A 252 -15.72 4.91 -20.71
C GLU A 252 -16.18 3.45 -20.57
N SER A 253 -17.46 3.16 -20.77
CA SER A 253 -18.03 1.80 -20.82
C SER A 253 -17.37 0.96 -21.92
N TYR A 254 -17.15 1.52 -23.11
CA TYR A 254 -16.41 0.84 -24.17
C TYR A 254 -14.95 0.55 -23.78
N LYS A 255 -14.24 1.53 -23.21
CA LYS A 255 -12.84 1.33 -22.76
C LYS A 255 -12.74 0.27 -21.67
N ALA A 256 -13.69 0.27 -20.72
CA ALA A 256 -13.77 -0.72 -19.66
C ALA A 256 -14.04 -2.12 -20.22
N ALA A 257 -14.98 -2.28 -21.15
CA ALA A 257 -15.26 -3.55 -21.81
C ALA A 257 -14.03 -4.10 -22.57
N LEU A 258 -13.26 -3.22 -23.22
CA LEU A 258 -12.03 -3.58 -23.93
C LEU A 258 -10.96 -4.08 -22.95
N GLN A 259 -10.77 -3.40 -21.82
CA GLN A 259 -9.86 -3.83 -20.77
C GLN A 259 -10.30 -5.14 -20.12
N TYR A 260 -11.59 -5.31 -19.87
CA TYR A 260 -12.16 -6.51 -19.28
C TYR A 260 -11.90 -7.73 -20.18
N ARG A 261 -12.26 -7.67 -21.48
CA ARG A 261 -11.98 -8.76 -22.44
C ARG A 261 -10.51 -9.11 -22.55
N LYS A 262 -9.61 -8.14 -22.35
CA LYS A 262 -8.17 -8.37 -22.40
C LYS A 262 -7.67 -9.26 -21.25
N TYR A 263 -8.29 -9.19 -20.08
CA TYR A 263 -7.78 -9.84 -18.86
C TYR A 263 -8.75 -10.87 -18.25
N SER A 264 -9.93 -11.08 -18.82
CA SER A 264 -10.95 -11.99 -18.28
C SER A 264 -10.43 -13.42 -18.10
N GLU A 265 -9.70 -13.94 -19.10
CA GLU A 265 -9.10 -15.28 -19.04
C GLU A 265 -8.06 -15.40 -17.91
N GLU A 266 -7.13 -14.44 -17.81
CA GLU A 266 -6.09 -14.42 -16.77
C GLU A 266 -6.67 -14.27 -15.35
N LEU A 267 -7.79 -13.56 -15.21
CA LEU A 267 -8.47 -13.32 -13.93
C LEU A 267 -9.48 -14.43 -13.57
N GLY A 268 -9.73 -15.40 -14.47
CA GLY A 268 -10.73 -16.45 -14.28
C GLY A 268 -12.17 -15.92 -14.22
N LEU A 269 -12.45 -14.82 -14.94
CA LEU A 269 -13.76 -14.18 -15.02
C LEU A 269 -14.50 -14.60 -16.30
N ASP A 270 -15.84 -14.58 -16.26
CA ASP A 270 -16.68 -14.85 -17.43
C ASP A 270 -16.43 -13.79 -18.52
N GLU A 271 -16.33 -14.22 -19.79
CA GLU A 271 -16.12 -13.30 -20.90
C GLU A 271 -17.40 -12.49 -21.23
N ILE A 272 -17.22 -11.23 -21.63
CA ILE A 272 -18.28 -10.44 -22.27
C ILE A 272 -18.55 -11.09 -23.64
N ASP A 273 -19.82 -11.39 -23.91
CA ASP A 273 -20.17 -12.02 -25.19
C ASP A 273 -19.94 -11.06 -26.38
N ASP A 274 -19.73 -11.65 -27.56
CA ASP A 274 -19.41 -10.86 -28.76
C ASP A 274 -20.53 -9.91 -29.17
N GLN A 275 -21.79 -10.23 -28.85
CA GLN A 275 -22.92 -9.38 -29.18
C GLN A 275 -22.96 -8.15 -28.26
N GLU A 276 -22.87 -8.35 -26.95
CA GLU A 276 -22.81 -7.28 -25.95
C GLU A 276 -21.64 -6.33 -26.21
N PHE A 277 -20.47 -6.88 -26.56
CA PHE A 277 -19.31 -6.06 -26.90
C PHE A 277 -19.53 -5.23 -28.17
N GLU A 278 -20.16 -5.80 -29.20
CA GLU A 278 -20.43 -5.06 -30.44
C GLU A 278 -21.51 -3.98 -30.23
N GLU A 279 -22.50 -4.21 -29.36
CA GLU A 279 -23.51 -3.20 -28.98
C GLU A 279 -22.84 -1.96 -28.35
N VAL A 280 -21.96 -2.15 -27.36
CA VAL A 280 -21.22 -1.05 -26.71
C VAL A 280 -20.31 -0.33 -27.72
N LYS A 281 -19.67 -1.08 -28.61
CA LYS A 281 -18.81 -0.52 -29.67
C LYS A 281 -19.60 0.32 -30.68
N GLU A 282 -20.78 -0.13 -31.09
CA GLU A 282 -21.66 0.62 -32.00
C GLU A 282 -22.12 1.94 -31.40
N ILE A 283 -22.45 1.97 -30.10
CA ILE A 283 -22.81 3.21 -29.40
C ILE A 283 -21.64 4.19 -29.43
N ARG A 284 -20.45 3.71 -29.07
CA ARG A 284 -19.21 4.50 -29.11
C ARG A 284 -18.95 5.08 -30.51
N ASP A 285 -19.09 4.27 -31.55
CA ASP A 285 -18.83 4.70 -32.93
C ASP A 285 -19.83 5.78 -33.38
N LYS A 286 -21.12 5.65 -33.02
CA LYS A 286 -22.15 6.68 -33.27
C LYS A 286 -21.82 8.01 -32.58
N LEU A 287 -21.29 7.96 -31.36
CA LEU A 287 -20.89 9.16 -30.61
C LEU A 287 -19.67 9.85 -31.23
N ILE A 288 -18.69 9.08 -31.70
CA ILE A 288 -17.53 9.61 -32.43
C ILE A 288 -17.96 10.27 -33.74
N ASP A 289 -18.87 9.65 -34.49
CA ASP A 289 -19.40 10.22 -35.74
C ASP A 289 -20.16 11.52 -35.49
N ARG A 290 -20.87 11.62 -34.36
CA ARG A 290 -21.61 12.83 -33.95
C ARG A 290 -20.70 13.96 -33.45
N PHE A 291 -19.78 13.65 -32.54
CA PHE A 291 -19.04 14.67 -31.76
C PHE A 291 -17.60 14.90 -32.22
N GLY A 292 -17.07 14.06 -33.11
CA GLY A 292 -15.71 14.11 -33.60
C GLY A 292 -14.78 13.10 -32.93
N LYS A 293 -13.60 12.89 -33.55
CA LYS A 293 -12.62 11.88 -33.13
C LYS A 293 -12.03 12.17 -31.74
N GLU A 294 -11.96 13.45 -31.40
CA GLU A 294 -11.47 13.97 -30.14
C GLU A 294 -12.31 13.48 -28.94
N PHE A 295 -13.60 13.18 -29.15
CA PHE A 295 -14.52 12.72 -28.11
C PHE A 295 -14.10 11.39 -27.47
N ASN A 296 -13.32 10.57 -28.20
CA ASN A 296 -12.81 9.28 -27.71
C ASN A 296 -11.72 9.40 -26.63
N GLY A 297 -11.15 10.60 -26.42
CA GLY A 297 -10.16 10.84 -25.37
C GLY A 297 -10.78 10.85 -23.97
N ASP A 298 -9.96 10.72 -22.92
CA ASP A 298 -10.41 10.68 -21.51
C ASP A 298 -11.18 11.93 -21.06
N TYR A 299 -10.86 13.08 -21.64
CA TYR A 299 -11.60 14.34 -21.44
C TYR A 299 -12.23 14.84 -22.75
N GLY A 300 -12.44 13.95 -23.72
CA GLY A 300 -12.88 14.29 -25.07
C GLY A 300 -14.19 15.08 -25.13
N TRP A 301 -15.05 14.92 -24.12
CA TRP A 301 -16.29 15.68 -23.95
C TRP A 301 -16.06 17.20 -23.82
N ALA A 302 -14.93 17.63 -23.26
CA ALA A 302 -14.57 19.04 -23.09
C ALA A 302 -13.87 19.65 -24.32
N ALA A 303 -13.52 18.85 -25.33
CA ALA A 303 -12.65 19.27 -26.44
C ALA A 303 -13.20 20.47 -27.22
N ALA A 304 -14.52 20.47 -27.49
CA ALA A 304 -15.19 21.54 -28.21
C ALA A 304 -15.23 22.85 -27.39
N ALA A 305 -15.62 22.77 -26.12
CA ALA A 305 -15.72 23.93 -25.22
C ALA A 305 -14.35 24.57 -24.95
N LEU A 306 -13.29 23.77 -24.85
CA LEU A 306 -11.92 24.25 -24.63
C LEU A 306 -11.18 24.62 -25.94
N ASN A 307 -11.78 24.35 -27.10
CA ASN A 307 -11.10 24.43 -28.41
C ASN A 307 -9.73 23.71 -28.40
N ASN A 308 -9.67 22.54 -27.77
CA ASN A 308 -8.47 21.73 -27.62
C ASN A 308 -8.75 20.31 -28.09
N LYS A 309 -7.89 19.76 -28.96
CA LYS A 309 -8.06 18.41 -29.51
C LYS A 309 -7.72 17.28 -28.54
N ARG A 310 -6.95 17.58 -27.49
CA ARG A 310 -6.52 16.62 -26.46
C ARG A 310 -6.60 17.30 -25.10
N PRO A 311 -7.82 17.63 -24.64
CA PRO A 311 -8.00 18.24 -23.34
C PRO A 311 -7.54 17.28 -22.25
N ASN A 312 -7.07 17.86 -21.14
CA ASN A 312 -6.79 17.16 -19.90
C ASN A 312 -7.37 17.94 -18.72
N PHE A 313 -7.37 17.34 -17.52
CA PHE A 313 -7.92 17.99 -16.32
C PHE A 313 -7.35 19.39 -16.04
N SER A 314 -6.06 19.64 -16.31
CA SER A 314 -5.44 20.97 -16.16
C SER A 314 -6.08 22.03 -17.03
N ASP A 315 -6.51 21.64 -18.23
CA ASP A 315 -7.12 22.57 -19.18
C ASP A 315 -8.50 22.99 -18.68
N ILE A 316 -9.25 22.06 -18.06
CA ILE A 316 -10.54 22.32 -17.42
C ILE A 316 -10.33 23.23 -16.20
N GLU A 317 -9.38 22.93 -15.32
CA GLU A 317 -9.05 23.78 -14.16
C GLU A 317 -8.72 25.22 -14.58
N SER A 318 -7.93 25.36 -15.65
CA SER A 318 -7.51 26.67 -16.18
C SER A 318 -8.69 27.44 -16.79
N ALA A 319 -9.63 26.74 -17.42
CA ALA A 319 -10.80 27.36 -18.04
C ALA A 319 -11.73 28.04 -17.01
N ILE A 320 -11.80 27.50 -15.79
CA ILE A 320 -12.61 28.03 -14.68
C ILE A 320 -11.79 28.79 -13.63
N SER A 321 -10.52 29.12 -13.94
CA SER A 321 -9.62 29.87 -13.04
C SER A 321 -9.37 29.22 -11.66
N LEU A 322 -9.45 27.89 -11.57
CA LEU A 322 -9.13 27.12 -10.35
C LEU A 322 -7.73 26.48 -10.39
N ASP A 323 -6.93 26.77 -11.41
CA ASP A 323 -5.56 26.28 -11.59
C ASP A 323 -4.59 26.68 -10.46
N HIS A 324 -4.94 27.72 -9.68
CA HIS A 324 -4.19 28.11 -8.50
C HIS A 324 -4.24 27.08 -7.34
N TYR A 325 -5.20 26.14 -7.34
CA TYR A 325 -5.25 25.01 -6.37
C TYR A 325 -4.31 23.86 -6.73
N ARG A 326 -3.69 23.88 -7.91
CA ARG A 326 -2.85 22.80 -8.43
C ARG A 326 -1.69 22.36 -7.52
N PRO A 327 -1.03 23.24 -6.74
CA PRO A 327 -0.06 22.81 -5.74
C PRO A 327 -0.65 21.86 -4.68
N TYR A 328 -1.85 22.18 -4.18
CA TYR A 328 -2.58 21.35 -3.21
C TYR A 328 -3.07 20.05 -3.85
N TYR A 329 -3.67 20.14 -5.04
CA TYR A 329 -4.10 18.96 -5.81
C TYR A 329 -2.93 17.98 -6.07
N LYS A 330 -1.77 18.50 -6.44
CA LYS A 330 -0.57 17.68 -6.65
C LYS A 330 -0.06 17.08 -5.34
N LEU A 331 -0.13 17.82 -4.23
CA LEU A 331 0.22 17.30 -2.91
C LEU A 331 -0.69 16.14 -2.51
N ALA A 332 -2.01 16.29 -2.64
CA ALA A 332 -2.99 15.22 -2.40
C ALA A 332 -2.73 13.99 -3.28
N SER A 333 -2.32 14.22 -4.52
CA SER A 333 -1.99 13.16 -5.48
C SER A 333 -0.80 12.30 -5.07
N HIS A 334 0.16 12.85 -4.31
CA HIS A 334 1.30 12.06 -3.85
C HIS A 334 0.92 10.98 -2.84
N ASN A 335 -0.20 11.14 -2.12
CA ASN A 335 -0.71 10.14 -1.19
C ASN A 335 -1.46 9.00 -1.90
N VAL A 336 -1.81 9.18 -3.18
CA VAL A 336 -2.50 8.18 -4.01
C VAL A 336 -1.51 7.39 -4.87
N HIS A 337 -0.50 8.07 -5.43
CA HIS A 337 0.49 7.44 -6.29
C HIS A 337 1.70 6.97 -5.48
N ALA A 338 2.20 5.76 -5.75
CA ALA A 338 3.44 5.23 -5.19
C ALA A 338 4.70 5.93 -5.74
N ASN A 339 4.72 7.26 -5.71
CA ASN A 339 5.89 8.06 -6.06
C ASN A 339 6.74 8.33 -4.80
N ALA A 340 8.02 8.63 -5.02
CA ALA A 340 8.96 8.88 -3.93
C ALA A 340 8.51 9.99 -2.97
N LYS A 341 7.75 10.98 -3.44
CA LYS A 341 7.32 12.10 -2.60
C LYS A 341 6.27 11.69 -1.55
N GLY A 342 5.41 10.72 -1.86
CA GLY A 342 4.47 10.13 -0.90
C GLY A 342 5.13 9.35 0.24
N LEU A 343 6.43 9.01 0.11
CA LEU A 343 7.22 8.38 1.19
C LEU A 343 7.74 9.42 2.19
N PHE A 344 8.03 10.64 1.74
CA PHE A 344 8.74 11.65 2.55
C PHE A 344 7.88 12.84 2.98
N VAL A 345 6.71 13.03 2.37
CA VAL A 345 5.80 14.14 2.69
C VAL A 345 4.49 13.55 3.18
N LYS A 346 4.24 13.68 4.48
CA LYS A 346 2.99 13.29 5.16
C LYS A 346 2.39 14.51 5.84
N LEU A 347 1.11 14.74 5.62
CA LEU A 347 0.36 15.75 6.37
C LEU A 347 0.29 15.40 7.85
N GLY A 348 0.18 14.11 8.18
CA GLY A 348 0.14 13.64 9.56
C GLY A 348 1.46 13.79 10.34
N LEU A 349 2.49 14.44 9.79
CA LEU A 349 3.78 14.64 10.46
C LEU A 349 4.13 16.13 10.53
N ARG A 350 4.57 16.56 11.73
CA ARG A 350 5.20 17.86 11.93
C ARG A 350 6.54 17.94 11.18
N GLU A 351 6.99 19.15 10.88
CA GLU A 351 8.24 19.38 10.14
C GLU A 351 9.49 18.84 10.84
N ASP A 352 9.49 18.84 12.18
CA ASP A 352 10.56 18.29 13.02
C ASP A 352 10.52 16.75 13.16
N SER A 353 9.45 16.12 12.65
CA SER A 353 9.14 14.70 12.84
C SER A 353 9.09 13.93 11.52
N ARG A 354 9.65 14.48 10.44
CA ARG A 354 9.60 13.89 9.08
C ARG A 354 10.33 12.55 8.93
N ASP A 355 11.24 12.23 9.84
CA ASP A 355 11.97 10.95 9.84
C ASP A 355 11.15 9.81 10.48
N ILE A 356 9.99 10.11 11.09
CA ILE A 356 9.10 9.11 11.66
C ILE A 356 8.37 8.37 10.54
N LEU A 357 8.39 7.03 10.59
CA LEU A 357 7.58 6.19 9.72
C LEU A 357 6.14 6.19 10.25
N LEU A 358 5.31 7.09 9.71
CA LEU A 358 3.89 7.18 10.05
C LEU A 358 3.15 5.94 9.53
N ALA A 359 2.99 4.94 10.40
CA ALA A 359 2.33 3.67 10.11
C ALA A 359 0.86 3.63 10.56
N ASP A 360 0.41 4.66 11.28
CA ASP A 360 -0.94 4.76 11.86
C ASP A 360 -1.45 6.22 11.82
N SER A 361 -2.59 6.46 12.44
CA SER A 361 -3.24 7.76 12.63
C SER A 361 -2.37 8.80 13.32
N SER A 362 -2.68 10.08 13.06
CA SER A 362 -2.01 11.25 13.63
C SER A 362 -3.02 12.32 14.02
N ASP A 363 -2.73 13.08 15.07
CA ASP A 363 -3.53 14.19 15.55
C ASP A 363 -3.14 15.54 14.92
N TYR A 364 -2.41 15.49 13.80
CA TYR A 364 -1.85 16.64 13.08
C TYR A 364 -2.21 16.61 11.58
N GLY A 365 -2.20 17.77 10.92
CA GLY A 365 -2.38 17.90 9.47
C GLY A 365 -3.83 17.84 8.99
N LEU A 366 -4.81 18.05 9.90
CA LEU A 366 -6.23 18.00 9.55
C LEU A 366 -6.72 19.27 8.82
N THR A 367 -5.97 20.37 8.91
CA THR A 367 -6.34 21.68 8.37
C THR A 367 -6.54 21.67 6.86
N GLU A 368 -5.53 21.25 6.10
CA GLU A 368 -5.60 21.23 4.64
C GLU A 368 -6.78 20.41 4.12
N PRO A 369 -6.96 19.13 4.49
CA PRO A 369 -8.11 18.36 4.03
C PRO A 369 -9.46 18.90 4.54
N GLY A 370 -9.53 19.40 5.77
CA GLY A 370 -10.77 19.96 6.34
C GLY A 370 -11.22 21.23 5.63
N HIS A 371 -10.33 22.21 5.49
CA HIS A 371 -10.65 23.47 4.82
C HIS A 371 -10.86 23.26 3.31
N SER A 372 -10.02 22.46 2.65
CA SER A 372 -10.16 22.23 1.22
C SER A 372 -11.46 21.50 0.88
N MET A 373 -11.94 20.60 1.75
CA MET A 373 -13.29 20.02 1.64
C MET A 373 -14.36 21.11 1.67
N ALA A 374 -14.32 22.01 2.66
CA ALA A 374 -15.30 23.08 2.79
C ALA A 374 -15.31 24.01 1.56
N LEU A 375 -14.14 24.30 0.98
CA LEU A 375 -14.03 25.10 -0.25
C LEU A 375 -14.64 24.39 -1.45
N SER A 376 -14.22 23.16 -1.74
CA SER A 376 -14.68 22.43 -2.94
C SER A 376 -16.18 22.09 -2.88
N LEU A 377 -16.68 21.61 -1.73
CA LEU A 377 -18.11 21.35 -1.55
C LEU A 377 -18.92 22.66 -1.57
N GLY A 378 -18.41 23.71 -0.94
CA GLY A 378 -19.07 25.01 -0.88
C GLY A 378 -19.26 25.64 -2.25
N ILE A 379 -18.19 25.69 -3.05
CA ILE A 379 -18.26 26.25 -4.41
C ILE A 379 -19.25 25.45 -5.26
N LEU A 380 -19.17 24.12 -5.25
CA LEU A 380 -20.10 23.28 -6.01
C LEU A 380 -21.55 23.49 -5.55
N THR A 381 -21.79 23.60 -4.24
CA THR A 381 -23.12 23.85 -3.70
C THR A 381 -23.67 25.19 -4.18
N VAL A 382 -22.84 26.24 -4.13
CA VAL A 382 -23.23 27.57 -4.64
C VAL A 382 -23.59 27.49 -6.13
N GLN A 383 -22.85 26.73 -6.96
CA GLN A 383 -23.20 26.58 -8.38
C GLN A 383 -24.62 26.01 -8.57
N VAL A 384 -25.01 24.98 -7.80
CA VAL A 384 -26.37 24.43 -7.84
C VAL A 384 -27.41 25.48 -7.43
N LEU A 385 -27.16 26.18 -6.31
CA LEU A 385 -28.10 27.15 -5.76
C LEU A 385 -28.28 28.39 -6.64
N THR A 386 -27.25 28.77 -7.40
CA THR A 386 -27.29 29.95 -8.26
C THR A 386 -27.81 29.68 -9.67
N HIS A 387 -27.93 28.41 -10.08
CA HIS A 387 -28.42 28.05 -11.41
C HIS A 387 -29.85 28.54 -11.67
N ASN A 388 -30.75 28.32 -10.71
CA ASN A 388 -32.12 28.83 -10.72
C ASN A 388 -32.40 29.65 -9.44
N SER A 389 -31.66 30.75 -9.28
CA SER A 389 -31.55 31.46 -8.00
C SER A 389 -32.84 32.17 -7.56
N THR A 390 -33.20 32.00 -6.28
CA THR A 390 -34.14 32.86 -5.55
C THR A 390 -33.39 33.68 -4.49
N VAL A 391 -34.06 34.65 -3.85
CA VAL A 391 -33.45 35.40 -2.73
C VAL A 391 -33.01 34.47 -1.61
N ASP A 392 -33.82 33.45 -1.29
CA ASP A 392 -33.50 32.47 -0.25
C ASP A 392 -32.23 31.67 -0.62
N LEU A 393 -32.13 31.22 -1.88
CA LEU A 393 -30.94 30.50 -2.36
C LEU A 393 -29.67 31.38 -2.36
N PHE A 394 -29.79 32.69 -2.61
CA PHE A 394 -28.67 33.63 -2.47
C PHE A 394 -28.25 33.82 -1.00
N VAL A 395 -29.20 33.89 -0.06
CA VAL A 395 -28.91 33.96 1.36
C VAL A 395 -28.17 32.70 1.81
N ILE A 396 -28.64 31.51 1.41
CA ILE A 396 -27.98 30.24 1.70
C ILE A 396 -26.57 30.21 1.09
N SER A 397 -26.41 30.63 -0.16
CA SER A 397 -25.09 30.71 -0.81
C SER A 397 -24.13 31.61 -0.03
N LYS A 398 -24.62 32.74 0.49
CA LYS A 398 -23.81 33.65 1.32
C LYS A 398 -23.44 33.02 2.66
N MET A 399 -24.37 32.30 3.29
CA MET A 399 -24.13 31.55 4.53
C MET A 399 -23.09 30.46 4.33
N ILE A 400 -23.18 29.67 3.25
CA ILE A 400 -22.22 28.62 2.90
C ILE A 400 -20.82 29.23 2.75
N LYS A 401 -20.70 30.33 1.99
CA LYS A 401 -19.41 31.00 1.84
C LYS A 401 -18.84 31.43 3.21
N GLN A 402 -19.66 32.09 4.04
CA GLN A 402 -19.21 32.56 5.35
C GLN A 402 -18.76 31.38 6.24
N LEU A 403 -19.53 30.30 6.27
CA LEU A 403 -19.18 29.12 7.08
C LEU A 403 -17.91 28.42 6.59
N SER A 404 -17.66 28.42 5.28
CA SER A 404 -16.41 27.94 4.68
C SER A 404 -15.21 28.77 5.13
N ASP A 405 -15.33 30.11 5.11
CA ASP A 405 -14.30 31.03 5.58
C ASP A 405 -14.02 30.79 7.10
N GLU A 406 -15.06 30.70 7.93
CA GLU A 406 -14.96 30.44 9.38
C GLU A 406 -14.31 29.08 9.70
N LEU A 407 -14.54 28.06 8.87
CA LEU A 407 -13.90 26.74 9.00
C LEU A 407 -12.40 26.84 8.75
N GLY A 408 -11.99 27.58 7.71
CA GLY A 408 -10.58 27.80 7.41
C GLY A 408 -9.82 28.43 8.58
N ASP A 409 -10.42 29.44 9.20
CA ASP A 409 -9.85 30.11 10.38
C ASP A 409 -9.74 29.14 11.57
N GLU A 410 -10.80 28.40 11.90
CA GLU A 410 -10.84 27.52 13.07
C GLU A 410 -9.83 26.36 12.97
N PHE A 411 -9.74 25.69 11.82
CA PHE A 411 -8.73 24.65 11.61
C PHE A 411 -7.31 25.22 11.72
N SER A 412 -7.07 26.39 11.12
CA SER A 412 -5.75 27.03 11.13
C SER A 412 -5.33 27.46 12.53
N GLU A 413 -6.25 27.99 13.34
CA GLU A 413 -5.98 28.40 14.72
C GLU A 413 -5.51 27.21 15.59
N ILE A 414 -6.15 26.05 15.43
CA ILE A 414 -5.77 24.82 16.14
C ILE A 414 -4.34 24.41 15.77
N GLU A 415 -4.01 24.35 14.47
CA GLU A 415 -2.70 23.90 14.03
C GLU A 415 -1.56 24.90 14.35
N ILE A 416 -1.84 26.20 14.27
CA ILE A 416 -0.87 27.23 14.68
C ILE A 416 -0.58 27.14 16.18
N SER A 417 -1.59 26.83 17.01
CA SER A 417 -1.38 26.66 18.45
C SER A 417 -0.43 25.50 18.76
N GLU A 418 -0.45 24.45 17.92
CA GLU A 418 0.43 23.28 18.03
C GLU A 418 1.85 23.55 17.55
N ASN A 419 2.02 24.32 16.47
CA ASN A 419 3.36 24.66 15.97
C ASN A 419 4.15 25.57 16.93
N ASN A 420 3.46 26.26 17.86
CA ASN A 420 4.07 27.14 18.85
C ASN A 420 4.32 26.47 20.21
N ASN A 421 3.83 25.23 20.42
CA ASN A 421 4.08 24.40 21.60
C ASN A 421 5.08 23.28 21.26
#